data_AF-A0A3C0RAI0-F1
#
_entry.id   AF-A0A3C0RAI0-F1
#
_cell.length_a   1.000
_cell.length_b   1.000
_cell.length_c   1.000
_cell.angle_alpha   90.00
_cell.angle_beta   90.00
_cell.angle_gamma   90.00
#
_symmetry.space_group_name_H-M   'P 1'
#
loop_
_entity.id
_entity.type
_entity.pdbx_description
1 polymer ?
#
loop_
_entity_poly.entity_id
_entity_poly.type
_entity_poly.pdbx_seq_one_letter_code
_entity_poly.pdbx_strand_id
1 'polypeptide(L)'
;MNPSFSLLLLANGIWWNIKSVLFEELIFRGALFYLLIQWLGAKKALWLSAAAFGVYHWFSYEILGQPIPMLVIFLLTATAGLVYGYAYLKTATLYAPIAMHFAWNFTNNFLFSGGQIGKGIFVLLPTDTVQVGYIAFVLVQYLPLVLFFVGNYFLLKRFGKVYVGKQHQAPQL
;
A
#
# COMPACT_ATOMS: atom_id res chain seq x y z
N MET A 1 6.77 24.01 6.66
CA MET A 1 5.34 23.68 6.51
C MET A 1 4.83 24.35 5.24
N ASN A 2 3.88 23.77 4.52
CA ASN A 2 3.37 24.32 3.25
C ASN A 2 2.75 25.71 3.46
N PRO A 3 3.31 26.79 2.85
CA PRO A 3 2.76 28.14 3.00
C PRO A 3 1.37 28.30 2.37
N SER A 4 1.01 27.42 1.43
CA SER A 4 -0.31 27.39 0.78
C SER A 4 -1.28 26.39 1.43
N PHE A 5 -0.98 25.89 2.62
CA PHE A 5 -1.85 24.95 3.32
C PHE A 5 -3.21 25.58 3.63
N SER A 6 -4.29 24.83 3.38
CA SER A 6 -5.66 25.22 3.69
C SER A 6 -6.50 24.01 4.06
N LEU A 7 -7.61 24.22 4.78
CA LEU A 7 -8.56 23.14 5.07
C LEU A 7 -9.16 22.53 3.80
N LEU A 8 -9.34 23.34 2.75
CA LEU A 8 -9.79 22.86 1.45
C LEU A 8 -8.75 21.93 0.80
N LEU A 9 -7.47 22.28 0.87
CA LEU A 9 -6.39 21.40 0.40
C LEU A 9 -6.36 20.08 1.18
N LEU A 10 -6.53 20.13 2.50
CA LEU A 10 -6.65 18.93 3.34
C LEU A 10 -7.84 18.07 2.93
N ALA A 11 -9.02 18.66 2.79
CA ALA A 11 -10.23 17.94 2.37
C ALA A 11 -10.05 17.30 0.99
N ASN A 12 -9.46 18.01 0.04
CA ASN A 12 -9.17 17.49 -1.29
C ASN A 12 -8.15 16.34 -1.26
N GLY A 13 -7.10 16.46 -0.44
CA GLY A 13 -6.10 15.41 -0.26
C GLY A 13 -6.70 14.13 0.35
N ILE A 14 -7.52 14.27 1.40
CA ILE A 14 -8.25 13.16 2.00
C ILE A 14 -9.19 12.52 0.98
N TRP A 15 -9.99 13.34 0.28
CA TRP A 15 -10.97 12.86 -0.69
C TRP A 15 -10.33 12.11 -1.85
N TRP A 16 -9.23 12.63 -2.40
CA TRP A 16 -8.49 11.96 -3.46
C TRP A 16 -7.93 10.62 -2.97
N ASN A 17 -7.34 10.60 -1.77
CA ASN A 17 -6.74 9.40 -1.21
C ASN A 17 -7.79 8.31 -0.92
N ILE A 18 -8.96 8.68 -0.38
CA ILE A 18 -10.08 7.75 -0.20
C ILE A 18 -10.46 7.11 -1.54
N LYS A 19 -10.63 7.92 -2.60
CA LYS A 19 -11.01 7.40 -3.93
C LYS A 19 -9.96 6.44 -4.50
N SER A 20 -8.68 6.81 -4.46
CA SER A 20 -7.59 5.97 -4.96
C SER A 20 -7.53 4.63 -4.21
N VAL A 21 -7.53 4.67 -2.87
CA VAL A 21 -7.43 3.47 -2.05
C VAL A 21 -8.65 2.57 -2.20
N LEU A 22 -9.86 3.14 -2.22
CA LEU A 22 -11.07 2.34 -2.44
C LEU A 22 -11.05 1.67 -3.81
N PHE A 23 -10.66 2.39 -4.86
CA PHE A 23 -10.57 1.84 -6.20
C PHE A 23 -9.60 0.65 -6.26
N GLU A 24 -8.40 0.82 -5.73
CA GLU A 24 -7.38 -0.23 -5.71
C GLU A 24 -7.81 -1.42 -4.83
N GLU A 25 -8.24 -1.20 -3.59
CA GLU A 25 -8.60 -2.31 -2.70
C GLU A 25 -9.83 -3.08 -3.15
N LEU A 26 -10.83 -2.42 -3.75
CA LEU A 26 -12.00 -3.11 -4.29
C LEU A 26 -11.63 -4.02 -5.46
N ILE A 27 -10.76 -3.57 -6.37
CA ILE A 27 -10.30 -4.38 -7.50
C ILE A 27 -9.40 -5.52 -7.03
N PHE A 28 -8.37 -5.21 -6.25
CA PHE A 28 -7.35 -6.19 -5.91
C PHE A 28 -7.78 -7.13 -4.80
N ARG A 29 -8.44 -6.64 -3.74
CA ARG A 29 -8.83 -7.47 -2.58
C ARG A 29 -10.29 -7.89 -2.66
N GLY A 30 -11.16 -6.99 -3.11
CA GLY A 30 -12.59 -7.26 -3.23
C GLY A 30 -12.93 -8.24 -4.35
N ALA A 31 -12.35 -8.06 -5.54
CA ALA A 31 -12.64 -8.90 -6.71
C ALA A 31 -11.55 -9.93 -6.98
N LEU A 32 -10.34 -9.50 -7.37
CA LEU A 32 -9.28 -10.40 -7.83
C LEU A 32 -8.88 -11.41 -6.76
N PHE A 33 -8.50 -10.95 -5.57
CA PHE A 33 -8.04 -11.83 -4.51
C PHE A 33 -9.14 -12.76 -4.02
N TYR A 34 -10.39 -12.27 -3.88
CA TYR A 34 -11.54 -13.10 -3.53
C TYR A 34 -11.72 -14.26 -4.52
N LEU A 35 -11.73 -13.99 -5.83
CA LEU A 35 -11.85 -15.02 -6.86
C LEU A 35 -10.67 -16.01 -6.83
N LEU A 36 -9.44 -15.51 -6.67
CA LEU A 36 -8.26 -16.35 -6.55
C LEU A 36 -8.32 -17.27 -5.32
N ILE A 37 -8.86 -16.81 -4.18
CA ILE A 37 -9.05 -17.62 -2.99
C ILE A 37 -10.00 -18.79 -3.30
N GLN A 38 -11.11 -18.53 -3.98
CA GLN A 38 -12.09 -19.56 -4.35
C GLN A 38 -11.50 -20.62 -5.29
N TRP A 39 -10.63 -20.21 -6.23
CA TRP A 39 -10.09 -21.11 -7.25
C TRP A 39 -8.81 -21.84 -6.81
N LEU A 40 -7.92 -21.18 -6.08
CA LEU A 40 -6.55 -21.65 -5.84
C LEU A 40 -6.24 -21.83 -4.34
N GLY A 41 -7.15 -21.40 -3.46
CA GLY A 41 -6.95 -21.35 -2.03
C GLY A 41 -6.12 -20.15 -1.56
N ALA A 42 -6.25 -19.82 -0.27
CA ALA A 42 -5.73 -18.59 0.32
C ALA A 42 -4.23 -18.36 0.13
N LYS A 43 -3.40 -19.39 0.26
CA LYS A 43 -1.94 -19.26 0.18
C LYS A 43 -1.49 -18.86 -1.22
N LYS A 44 -1.97 -19.54 -2.26
CA LYS A 44 -1.60 -19.25 -3.66
C LYS A 44 -2.19 -17.91 -4.10
N ALA A 45 -3.44 -17.66 -3.73
CA ALA A 45 -4.12 -16.42 -4.01
C ALA A 45 -3.35 -15.21 -3.48
N LEU A 46 -2.79 -15.29 -2.26
CA LEU A 46 -2.07 -14.20 -1.63
C LEU A 46 -0.83 -13.77 -2.43
N TRP A 47 -0.02 -14.73 -2.86
CA TRP A 47 1.17 -14.46 -3.65
C TRP A 47 0.82 -13.91 -5.04
N LEU A 48 -0.20 -14.48 -5.70
CA LEU A 48 -0.64 -14.04 -7.02
C LEU A 48 -1.25 -12.64 -6.99
N SER A 49 -2.13 -12.35 -6.02
CA SER A 49 -2.73 -11.02 -5.89
C SER A 49 -1.68 -9.96 -5.54
N ALA A 50 -0.69 -10.30 -4.71
CA ALA A 50 0.41 -9.40 -4.37
C ALA A 50 1.30 -9.10 -5.58
N ALA A 51 1.64 -10.12 -6.37
CA ALA A 51 2.40 -9.93 -7.60
C ALA A 51 1.62 -9.10 -8.62
N ALA A 52 0.32 -9.36 -8.80
CA ALA A 52 -0.54 -8.57 -9.68
C ALA A 52 -0.61 -7.10 -9.25
N PHE A 53 -0.75 -6.85 -7.94
CA PHE A 53 -0.69 -5.49 -7.38
C PHE A 53 0.68 -4.83 -7.64
N GLY A 54 1.76 -5.60 -7.52
CA GLY A 54 3.11 -5.16 -7.87
C GLY A 54 3.25 -4.69 -9.32
N VAL A 55 2.79 -5.52 -10.25
CA VAL A 55 2.85 -5.26 -11.70
C VAL A 55 1.96 -4.09 -12.11
N TYR A 56 0.75 -3.97 -11.52
CA TYR A 56 -0.14 -2.85 -11.77
C TYR A 56 0.53 -1.49 -11.55
N HIS A 57 1.39 -1.40 -10.54
CA HIS A 57 2.11 -0.18 -10.23
C HIS A 57 3.16 0.20 -11.29
N TRP A 58 3.61 -0.71 -12.15
CA TRP A 58 4.44 -0.31 -13.30
C TRP A 58 3.71 0.62 -14.25
N PHE A 59 2.40 0.38 -14.43
CA PHE A 59 1.53 1.21 -15.26
C PHE A 59 1.18 2.50 -14.52
N SER A 60 0.78 2.42 -13.24
CA SER A 60 0.40 3.60 -12.46
C SER A 60 1.55 4.59 -12.22
N TYR A 61 2.80 4.11 -12.22
CA TYR A 61 3.98 4.98 -12.12
C TYR A 61 4.61 5.30 -13.48
N GLU A 62 4.06 4.78 -14.60
CA GLU A 62 4.57 5.02 -15.95
C GLU A 62 6.05 4.65 -16.16
N ILE A 63 6.50 3.57 -15.52
CA ILE A 63 7.91 3.15 -15.49
C ILE A 63 8.23 1.95 -16.41
N LEU A 64 7.31 1.58 -17.30
CA LEU A 64 7.54 0.49 -18.24
C LEU A 64 8.76 0.77 -19.12
N GLY A 65 9.64 -0.23 -19.26
CA GLY A 65 10.90 -0.10 -19.97
C GLY A 65 12.07 0.39 -19.12
N GLN A 66 11.88 0.61 -17.81
CA GLN A 66 12.94 0.97 -16.86
C GLN A 66 13.20 -0.18 -15.87
N PRO A 67 14.12 -1.13 -16.17
CA PRO A 67 14.22 -2.39 -15.42
C PRO A 67 14.48 -2.23 -13.93
N ILE A 68 15.35 -1.27 -13.55
CA ILE A 68 15.72 -1.03 -12.16
C ILE A 68 14.54 -0.42 -11.37
N PRO A 69 13.91 0.70 -11.81
CA PRO A 69 12.68 1.20 -11.18
C PRO A 69 11.56 0.16 -11.13
N MET A 70 11.35 -0.61 -12.19
CA MET A 70 10.32 -1.65 -12.23
C MET A 70 10.55 -2.71 -11.14
N LEU A 71 11.78 -3.19 -10.98
CA LEU A 71 12.12 -4.15 -9.92
C LEU A 71 11.88 -3.56 -8.53
N VAL A 72 12.36 -2.34 -8.28
CA VAL A 72 12.22 -1.68 -6.98
C VAL A 72 10.74 -1.46 -6.64
N ILE A 73 9.96 -0.89 -7.55
CA ILE A 73 8.53 -0.64 -7.35
C ILE A 73 7.78 -1.95 -7.17
N PHE A 74 8.06 -2.98 -7.98
CA PHE A 74 7.46 -4.29 -7.81
C PHE A 74 7.70 -4.86 -6.42
N LEU A 75 8.95 -4.86 -5.94
CA LEU A 75 9.27 -5.39 -4.61
C LEU A 75 8.55 -4.63 -3.49
N LEU A 76 8.51 -3.30 -3.58
CA LEU A 76 7.85 -2.45 -2.58
C LEU A 76 6.33 -2.67 -2.58
N THR A 77 5.68 -2.55 -3.72
CA THR A 77 4.22 -2.61 -3.81
C THR A 77 3.72 -4.04 -3.71
N ALA A 78 4.44 -5.06 -4.20
CA ALA A 78 4.09 -6.46 -3.92
C ALA A 78 4.22 -6.82 -2.43
N THR A 79 5.21 -6.26 -1.72
CA THR A 79 5.32 -6.45 -0.26
C THR A 79 4.14 -5.82 0.47
N ALA A 80 3.75 -4.60 0.11
CA ALA A 80 2.50 -3.99 0.59
C ALA A 80 1.29 -4.88 0.24
N GLY A 81 1.30 -5.37 -1.00
CA GLY A 81 0.47 -6.42 -1.59
C GLY A 81 0.13 -7.54 -0.61
N LEU A 82 1.19 -8.19 -0.12
CA LEU A 82 1.17 -9.30 0.81
C LEU A 82 0.63 -8.89 2.19
N VAL A 83 1.05 -7.76 2.74
CA VAL A 83 0.60 -7.31 4.06
C VAL A 83 -0.90 -7.02 4.06
N TYR A 84 -1.42 -6.33 3.04
CA TYR A 84 -2.85 -6.02 2.93
C TYR A 84 -3.68 -7.28 2.63
N GLY A 85 -3.19 -8.19 1.77
CA GLY A 85 -3.83 -9.48 1.55
C GLY A 85 -3.86 -10.35 2.82
N TYR A 86 -2.77 -10.33 3.61
CA TYR A 86 -2.73 -10.99 4.91
C TYR A 86 -3.70 -10.37 5.91
N ALA A 87 -3.84 -9.04 5.91
CA ALA A 87 -4.83 -8.33 6.71
C ALA A 87 -6.24 -8.81 6.37
N TYR A 88 -6.58 -8.85 5.08
CA TYR A 88 -7.88 -9.36 4.61
C TYR A 88 -8.13 -10.81 5.06
N LEU A 89 -7.15 -11.71 4.93
CA LEU A 89 -7.31 -13.11 5.37
C LEU A 89 -7.50 -13.25 6.88
N LYS A 90 -6.93 -12.34 7.68
CA LYS A 90 -7.13 -12.34 9.13
C LYS A 90 -8.51 -11.79 9.48
N THR A 91 -8.83 -10.59 9.00
CA THR A 91 -10.03 -9.89 9.43
C THR A 91 -11.29 -10.31 8.70
N ALA A 92 -11.19 -10.96 7.54
CA ALA A 92 -12.29 -11.21 6.60
C ALA A 92 -13.08 -9.94 6.23
N THR A 93 -12.39 -8.78 6.23
CA THR A 93 -12.98 -7.49 5.89
C THR A 93 -12.07 -6.69 4.98
N LEU A 94 -12.66 -5.84 4.13
CA LEU A 94 -11.89 -4.85 3.37
C LEU A 94 -11.47 -3.63 4.21
N TYR A 95 -12.11 -3.39 5.35
CA TYR A 95 -11.79 -2.24 6.19
C TYR A 95 -10.33 -2.22 6.65
N ALA A 96 -9.76 -3.37 7.00
CA ALA A 96 -8.37 -3.46 7.45
C ALA A 96 -7.36 -3.11 6.35
N PRO A 97 -7.36 -3.75 5.16
CA PRO A 97 -6.46 -3.36 4.08
C PRO A 97 -6.69 -1.92 3.61
N ILE A 98 -7.95 -1.45 3.52
CA ILE A 98 -8.26 -0.05 3.17
C ILE A 98 -7.64 0.93 4.16
N ALA A 99 -7.80 0.71 5.47
CA ALA A 99 -7.25 1.61 6.48
C ALA A 99 -5.72 1.66 6.44
N MET A 100 -5.06 0.49 6.27
CA MET A 100 -3.61 0.41 6.15
C MET A 100 -3.10 1.13 4.91
N HIS A 101 -3.72 0.89 3.77
CA HIS A 101 -3.34 1.50 2.52
C HIS A 101 -3.60 3.02 2.54
N PHE A 102 -4.75 3.45 3.06
CA PHE A 102 -5.04 4.87 3.27
C PHE A 102 -4.00 5.55 4.16
N ALA A 103 -3.63 4.93 5.28
CA ALA A 103 -2.62 5.49 6.18
C ALA A 103 -1.27 5.64 5.50
N TRP A 104 -0.85 4.64 4.72
CA TRP A 104 0.38 4.68 3.92
C TRP A 104 0.36 5.83 2.91
N ASN A 105 -0.66 5.87 2.06
CA ASN A 105 -0.78 6.87 1.00
C ASN A 105 -0.94 8.28 1.59
N PHE A 106 -1.72 8.44 2.66
CA PHE A 106 -1.90 9.74 3.29
C PHE A 106 -0.57 10.26 3.84
N THR A 107 0.18 9.39 4.52
CA THR A 107 1.47 9.76 5.11
C THR A 107 2.49 10.10 4.04
N ASN A 108 2.69 9.22 3.05
CA ASN A 108 3.70 9.44 2.03
C ASN A 108 3.30 10.56 1.06
N ASN A 109 2.10 10.48 0.47
CA ASN A 109 1.72 11.34 -0.64
C ASN A 109 1.26 12.72 -0.17
N PHE A 110 0.53 12.82 0.93
CA PHE A 110 -0.05 14.08 1.39
C PHE A 110 0.72 14.71 2.56
N LEU A 111 0.98 13.96 3.64
CA LEU A 111 1.69 14.51 4.81
C LEU A 111 3.11 14.95 4.43
N PHE A 112 3.87 14.11 3.72
CA PHE A 112 5.25 14.40 3.29
C PHE A 112 5.38 14.84 1.83
N SER A 113 4.27 15.09 1.12
CA SER A 113 4.27 15.57 -0.27
C SER A 113 5.09 14.72 -1.25
N GLY A 114 5.17 13.40 -1.03
CA GLY A 114 5.92 12.48 -1.88
C GLY A 114 5.16 11.98 -3.11
N GLY A 115 3.89 12.38 -3.27
CA GLY A 115 2.99 11.84 -4.28
C GLY A 115 2.63 12.82 -5.40
N GLN A 116 1.83 12.32 -6.34
CA GLN A 116 1.43 13.03 -7.56
C GLN A 116 0.31 14.08 -7.33
N ILE A 117 -0.27 14.10 -6.14
CA ILE A 117 -1.47 14.88 -5.77
C ILE A 117 -1.13 16.34 -5.39
N GLY A 118 0.14 16.72 -5.54
CA GLY A 118 0.66 18.04 -5.19
C GLY A 118 1.28 18.12 -3.79
N LYS A 119 1.63 19.33 -3.38
CA LYS A 119 2.28 19.64 -2.10
C LYS A 119 1.25 19.68 -0.97
N GLY A 120 1.27 18.72 -0.06
CA GLY A 120 0.35 18.64 1.07
C GLY A 120 0.83 19.44 2.28
N ILE A 121 1.23 18.79 3.38
CA ILE A 121 1.55 19.49 4.65
C ILE A 121 3.04 19.86 4.75
N PHE A 122 3.91 18.87 4.68
CA PHE A 122 5.36 19.07 4.72
C PHE A 122 5.90 19.06 3.30
N VAL A 123 6.55 20.16 2.94
CA VAL A 123 7.14 20.37 1.63
C VAL A 123 8.63 20.49 1.82
N LEU A 124 9.39 19.77 1.01
CA LEU A 124 10.84 19.90 0.96
C LEU A 124 11.19 21.33 0.53
N LEU A 125 11.95 22.01 1.37
CA LEU A 125 12.53 23.30 1.01
C LEU A 125 13.59 23.07 -0.08
N PRO A 126 13.84 24.04 -0.96
CA PRO A 126 15.02 24.00 -1.81
C PRO A 126 16.24 23.93 -0.90
N THR A 127 16.96 22.81 -0.94
CA THR A 127 18.23 22.63 -0.22
C THR A 127 19.31 22.35 -1.25
N ASP A 128 20.52 22.77 -0.94
CA ASP A 128 21.69 22.35 -1.71
C ASP A 128 21.81 20.82 -1.70
N THR A 129 22.35 20.26 -2.78
CA THR A 129 22.60 18.83 -2.86
C THR A 129 23.72 18.47 -1.90
N VAL A 130 23.35 17.90 -0.76
CA VAL A 130 24.31 17.37 0.22
C VAL A 130 24.57 15.90 -0.07
N GLN A 131 25.85 15.53 -0.16
CA GLN A 131 26.24 14.13 -0.25
C GLN A 131 25.97 13.44 1.10
N VAL A 132 25.14 12.40 1.07
CA VAL A 132 24.86 11.53 2.21
C VAL A 132 25.54 10.18 2.00
N GLY A 133 26.10 9.63 3.08
CA GLY A 133 26.65 8.28 3.05
C GLY A 133 25.57 7.24 2.73
N TYR A 134 25.93 6.20 1.98
CA TYR A 134 24.99 5.16 1.55
C TYR A 134 24.21 4.51 2.70
N ILE A 135 24.84 4.32 3.86
CA ILE A 135 24.18 3.76 5.05
C ILE A 135 23.07 4.69 5.53
N ALA A 136 23.35 6.00 5.64
CA ALA A 136 22.35 6.98 6.06
C ALA A 136 21.19 7.04 5.06
N PHE A 137 21.49 7.01 3.76
CA PHE A 137 20.47 6.97 2.71
C PHE A 137 19.57 5.73 2.84
N VAL A 138 20.15 4.53 2.97
CA VAL A 138 19.39 3.29 3.08
C VAL A 138 18.53 3.27 4.34
N LEU A 139 19.08 3.70 5.48
CA LEU A 139 18.33 3.73 6.73
C LEU A 139 17.17 4.72 6.65
N VAL A 140 17.41 5.96 6.23
CA VAL A 140 16.35 6.97 6.17
C VAL A 140 15.27 6.61 5.17
N GLN A 141 15.64 6.04 4.02
CA GLN A 141 14.68 5.71 2.96
C GLN A 141 13.92 4.41 3.23
N TYR A 142 14.60 3.33 3.63
CA TYR A 142 14.00 1.99 3.68
C TYR A 142 13.64 1.52 5.08
N LEU A 143 14.22 2.06 6.16
CA LEU A 143 13.84 1.66 7.51
C LEU A 143 12.36 1.98 7.81
N PRO A 144 11.81 3.17 7.47
CA PRO A 144 10.38 3.45 7.72
C PRO A 144 9.46 2.49 6.95
N LEU A 145 9.82 2.15 5.71
CA LEU A 145 9.12 1.16 4.88
C LEU A 145 9.08 -0.21 5.55
N VAL A 146 10.25 -0.71 5.97
CA VAL A 146 10.36 -2.00 6.64
C VAL A 146 9.58 -2.01 7.94
N LEU A 147 9.72 -0.96 8.77
CA LEU A 147 8.98 -0.83 10.03
C LEU A 147 7.47 -0.80 9.82
N PHE A 148 6.98 -0.11 8.78
CA PHE A 148 5.56 -0.08 8.46
C PHE A 148 5.05 -1.48 8.11
N PHE A 149 5.70 -2.18 7.17
CA PHE A 149 5.22 -3.50 6.71
C PHE A 149 5.38 -4.59 7.78
N VAL A 150 6.55 -4.64 8.43
CA VAL A 150 6.84 -5.62 9.48
C VAL A 150 6.01 -5.35 10.73
N GLY A 151 5.86 -4.08 11.11
CA GLY A 151 5.00 -3.66 12.22
C GLY A 151 3.56 -4.07 12.02
N ASN A 152 2.97 -3.76 10.86
CA ASN A 152 1.60 -4.17 10.52
C ASN A 152 1.46 -5.70 10.51
N TYR A 153 2.44 -6.43 9.97
CA TYR A 153 2.42 -7.89 10.01
C TYR A 153 2.36 -8.44 11.45
N PHE A 154 3.19 -7.93 12.36
CA PHE A 154 3.18 -8.37 13.76
C PHE A 154 1.91 -7.95 14.50
N LEU A 155 1.38 -6.75 14.25
CA LEU A 155 0.11 -6.30 14.81
C LEU A 155 -1.04 -7.21 14.37
N LEU A 156 -1.11 -7.55 13.08
CA LEU A 156 -2.10 -8.49 12.53
C LEU A 156 -1.92 -9.90 13.09
N LYS A 157 -0.69 -10.34 13.31
CA LYS A 157 -0.41 -11.65 13.93
C LYS A 157 -0.87 -11.69 15.38
N ARG A 158 -0.73 -10.58 16.12
CA ARG A 158 -1.07 -10.49 17.55
C ARG A 158 -2.56 -10.26 17.81
N PHE A 159 -3.20 -9.39 17.02
CA PHE A 159 -4.57 -8.93 17.27
C PHE A 159 -5.58 -9.38 16.21
N GLY A 160 -5.11 -9.81 15.04
CA GLY A 160 -5.97 -10.36 14.00
C GLY A 160 -6.52 -11.71 14.43
N LYS A 161 -7.85 -11.79 14.61
CA LYS A 161 -8.53 -13.10 14.64
C LYS A 161 -8.26 -13.81 13.32
N VAL A 162 -8.27 -15.13 13.31
CA VAL A 162 -7.98 -15.92 12.11
C VAL A 162 -9.30 -16.37 11.52
N TYR A 163 -9.82 -15.66 10.52
CA TYR A 163 -10.87 -16.18 9.66
C TYR A 163 -10.29 -17.12 8.60
N VAL A 164 -9.66 -18.20 9.05
CA VAL A 164 -9.45 -19.36 8.18
C VAL A 164 -10.76 -20.10 8.19
N GLY A 165 -11.59 -19.83 7.18
CA GLY A 165 -12.74 -20.65 6.87
C GLY A 165 -12.28 -22.10 6.77
N LYS A 166 -12.63 -22.90 7.79
CA LYS A 166 -13.07 -24.25 7.49
C LYS A 166 -14.20 -24.10 6.47
N GLN A 167 -14.17 -24.93 5.45
CA GLN A 167 -15.18 -25.17 4.41
C GLN A 167 -14.89 -24.55 3.05
N HIS A 168 -14.56 -25.46 2.14
CA HIS A 168 -14.96 -25.48 0.74
C HIS A 168 -16.47 -25.28 0.56
N GLN A 169 -17.04 -24.15 0.97
CA GLN A 169 -18.40 -23.78 0.57
C GLN A 169 -18.42 -22.28 0.33
N ALA A 170 -18.54 -21.93 -0.95
CA ALA A 170 -18.96 -20.60 -1.35
C ALA A 170 -20.26 -20.24 -0.60
N PRO A 171 -20.48 -18.97 -0.23
CA PRO A 171 -21.78 -18.55 0.27
C PRO A 171 -22.82 -18.86 -0.81
N GLN A 172 -23.79 -19.71 -0.48
CA GLN A 172 -25.00 -19.81 -1.29
C GLN A 172 -25.75 -18.49 -1.11
N LEU A 173 -25.87 -17.73 -2.20
CA LEU A 173 -26.77 -16.60 -2.31
C LEU A 173 -28.23 -17.07 -2.26
#